data_AF-A0A7V9UVZ8-F1
#
_entry.id   AF-A0A7V9UVZ8-F1
#
_cell.length_a   1.000
_cell.length_b   1.000
_cell.length_c   1.000
_cell.angle_alpha   90.00
_cell.angle_beta   90.00
_cell.angle_gamma   90.00
#
_symmetry.space_group_name_H-M   'P 1'
#
loop_
_entity.id
_entity.type
_entity.pdbx_description
1 polymer ?
#
loop_
_entity_poly.entity_id
_entity_poly.type
_entity_poly.pdbx_seq_one_letter_code
_entity_poly.pdbx_strand_id
1 'polypeptide(L)'
;MNFIKDFRALLIGLWLGAAVFFIAVAQSSFAVLPSRELAGAVVSRTLMIINLSGLVIGAILLAASFIKQSAAKPFLLWTERLLFALVVASCAVG
;
A
#
# COMPACT_ATOMS: atom_id res chain seq x y z
N MET A 1 0.49 -18.59 17.48
CA MET A 1 0.92 -17.46 16.62
C MET A 1 0.78 -17.92 15.18
N ASN A 2 0.01 -17.20 14.35
CA ASN A 2 -0.18 -17.58 12.95
C ASN A 2 0.73 -16.70 12.10
N PHE A 3 1.94 -17.18 11.84
CA PHE A 3 3.00 -16.44 11.13
C PHE A 3 2.50 -15.76 9.84
N ILE A 4 1.63 -16.41 9.07
CA ILE A 4 1.04 -15.85 7.84
C ILE A 4 0.14 -14.63 8.15
N LYS A 5 -0.67 -14.67 9.20
CA LYS A 5 -1.53 -13.54 9.57
C LYS A 5 -0.69 -12.35 10.03
N ASP A 6 0.31 -12.61 10.85
CA ASP A 6 1.22 -11.59 11.38
C ASP A 6 2.03 -10.94 10.25
N PHE A 7 2.50 -11.75 9.29
CA PHE A 7 3.19 -11.26 8.09
C PHE A 7 2.30 -10.38 7.21
N ARG A 8 1.04 -10.79 6.96
CA ARG A 8 0.08 -9.98 6.18
C ARG A 8 -0.21 -8.64 6.84
N ALA A 9 -0.39 -8.64 8.17
CA ALA A 9 -0.60 -7.41 8.95
C ALA A 9 0.62 -6.49 8.90
N LEU A 10 1.83 -7.06 8.96
CA LEU A 10 3.08 -6.29 8.86
C LEU A 10 3.23 -5.64 7.47
N LEU A 11 2.97 -6.39 6.39
CA LEU A 11 3.07 -5.86 5.03
C LEU A 11 2.14 -4.66 4.80
N ILE A 12 0.87 -4.80 5.17
CA ILE A 12 -0.10 -3.72 4.97
C ILE A 12 0.14 -2.56 5.92
N GLY A 13 0.54 -2.82 7.16
CA GLY A 13 0.88 -1.80 8.14
C GLY A 13 2.10 -0.97 7.72
N LEU A 14 3.13 -1.61 7.17
CA LEU A 14 4.32 -0.94 6.66
C LEU A 14 3.99 0.01 5.51
N TRP A 15 3.23 -0.48 4.52
CA TRP A 15 2.83 0.32 3.37
C TRP A 15 1.92 1.49 3.77
N LEU A 16 0.88 1.21 4.58
CA LEU A 16 -0.06 2.23 5.02
C LEU A 16 0.64 3.29 5.90
N GLY A 17 1.55 2.86 6.77
CA GLY A 17 2.38 3.77 7.57
C GLY A 17 3.23 4.70 6.69
N ALA A 18 3.87 4.16 5.64
CA ALA A 18 4.62 4.96 4.68
C ALA A 18 3.73 5.95 3.91
N ALA A 19 2.54 5.51 3.48
CA ALA A 19 1.57 6.35 2.78
C ALA A 19 1.04 7.50 3.65
N VAL A 20 0.79 7.26 4.94
CA VAL A 20 0.38 8.32 5.88
C VAL A 20 1.54 9.27 6.16
N PHE A 21 2.75 8.75 6.38
CA PHE A 21 3.94 9.57 6.63
C PHE A 21 4.30 10.45 5.43
N PHE A 22 4.00 10.01 4.20
CA PHE A 22 4.25 10.76 2.98
C PHE A 22 3.60 12.16 2.96
N ILE A 23 2.47 12.35 3.64
CA ILE A 23 1.83 13.67 3.74
C ILE A 23 2.79 14.68 4.37
N ALA A 24 3.45 14.29 5.47
CA ALA A 24 4.44 15.14 6.13
C ALA A 24 5.68 15.36 5.24
N VAL A 25 6.15 14.30 4.56
CA VAL A 25 7.32 14.37 3.64
C VAL A 25 7.06 15.31 2.47
N ALA A 26 5.85 15.30 1.91
CA ALA A 26 5.48 16.19 0.82
C ALA A 26 5.52 17.66 1.27
N GLN A 27 4.88 17.98 2.39
CA GLN A 27 4.88 19.34 2.95
C GLN A 27 6.31 19.80 3.32
N SER A 28 7.11 18.94 3.94
CA SER A 28 8.50 19.28 4.28
C SER A 28 9.35 19.52 3.04
N SER A 29 9.12 18.77 1.95
CA SER A 29 9.87 18.96 0.70
C SER A 29 9.59 20.34 0.10
N PHE A 30 8.32 20.77 0.06
CA PHE A 30 7.97 22.11 -0.41
C PHE A 30 8.42 23.25 0.52
N ALA A 31 8.57 22.97 1.82
CA ALA A 31 9.03 23.96 2.79
C ALA A 31 10.55 24.15 2.79
N VAL A 32 11.32 23.08 2.53
CA VAL A 32 12.79 23.09 2.67
C VAL A 32 13.51 23.30 1.35
N LEU A 33 12.98 22.81 0.22
CA LEU A 33 13.66 22.98 -1.06
C LEU A 33 13.49 24.40 -1.61
N PRO A 34 14.56 24.97 -2.21
CA PRO A 34 14.54 26.33 -2.74
C PRO A 34 13.70 26.49 -4.02
N SER A 35 13.40 25.38 -4.71
CA SER A 35 12.60 25.37 -5.93
C SER A 35 11.41 24.43 -5.80
N ARG A 36 10.24 24.94 -6.20
CA ARG A 36 8.99 24.16 -6.25
C ARG A 36 9.07 23.01 -7.26
N GLU A 37 9.82 23.16 -8.35
CA GLU A 37 10.01 22.09 -9.32
C GLU A 37 10.82 20.93 -8.74
N LEU A 38 11.88 21.24 -7.99
CA LEU A 38 12.69 20.23 -7.31
C LEU A 38 11.89 19.50 -6.23
N ALA A 39 11.10 20.25 -5.43
CA ALA A 39 10.18 19.65 -4.47
C ALA A 39 9.15 18.73 -5.14
N GLY A 40 8.54 19.20 -6.24
CA GLY A 40 7.60 18.40 -7.04
C GLY A 40 8.23 17.12 -7.59
N ALA A 41 9.48 17.17 -8.06
CA ALA A 41 10.19 16.00 -8.56
C ALA A 41 10.44 14.95 -7.46
N VAL A 42 10.83 15.40 -6.26
CA VAL A 42 11.01 14.50 -5.09
C VAL A 42 9.68 13.87 -4.69
N VAL A 43 8.63 14.69 -4.53
CA VAL A 43 7.30 14.24 -4.12
C VAL A 43 6.72 13.26 -5.14
N SER A 44 6.82 13.55 -6.44
CA SER A 44 6.36 12.68 -7.52
C SER A 44 7.08 11.33 -7.52
N ARG A 45 8.42 11.35 -7.38
CA ARG A 45 9.19 10.11 -7.32
C ARG A 45 8.88 9.28 -6.07
N THR A 46 8.74 9.93 -4.92
CA THR A 46 8.39 9.23 -3.68
C THR A 46 6.97 8.66 -3.74
N LEU A 47 6.00 9.39 -4.29
CA LEU A 47 4.63 8.91 -4.50
C LEU A 47 4.60 7.69 -5.41
N MET A 48 5.34 7.73 -6.53
CA MET A 48 5.47 6.59 -7.45
C MET A 48 6.02 5.34 -6.73
N ILE A 49 7.04 5.49 -5.89
CA ILE A 49 7.60 4.36 -5.13
C ILE A 49 6.57 3.79 -4.15
N ILE A 50 5.81 4.66 -3.46
CA ILE A 50 4.77 4.23 -2.52
C ILE A 50 3.65 3.50 -3.25
N ASN A 51 3.15 4.03 -4.37
CA ASN A 51 2.13 3.37 -5.18
C ASN A 51 2.64 2.03 -5.74
N LEU A 52 3.84 1.99 -6.30
CA LEU A 52 4.42 0.75 -6.81
C LEU A 52 4.56 -0.31 -5.71
N SER A 53 5.03 0.08 -4.52
CA SER A 53 5.11 -0.83 -3.38
C SER A 53 3.73 -1.31 -2.91
N GLY A 54 2.71 -0.45 -2.95
CA GLY A 54 1.32 -0.79 -2.63
C GLY A 54 0.69 -1.74 -3.62
N LEU A 55 1.01 -1.57 -4.91
CA LEU A 55 0.61 -2.49 -5.97
C LEU A 55 1.21 -3.87 -5.74
N VAL A 56 2.53 -3.94 -5.48
CA VAL A 56 3.22 -5.22 -5.21
C VAL A 56 2.67 -5.89 -3.97
N ILE A 57 2.52 -5.15 -2.86
CA ILE A 57 1.99 -5.69 -1.60
C ILE A 57 0.53 -6.14 -1.76
N GLY A 58 -0.31 -5.32 -2.39
CA GLY A 58 -1.71 -5.66 -2.68
C GLY A 58 -1.84 -6.91 -3.55
N ALA A 59 -1.01 -7.05 -4.59
CA ALA A 59 -0.98 -8.23 -5.44
C ALA A 59 -0.55 -9.49 -4.68
N ILE A 60 0.48 -9.40 -3.83
CA ILE A 60 0.92 -10.51 -2.96
C ILE A 60 -0.21 -10.90 -2.00
N LEU A 61 -0.86 -9.95 -1.35
CA LEU A 61 -1.95 -10.20 -0.41
C LEU A 61 -3.19 -10.79 -1.08
N LEU A 62 -3.50 -10.33 -2.29
CA LEU A 62 -4.57 -10.87 -3.13
C LEU A 62 -4.26 -12.31 -3.54
N ALA A 63 -3.05 -12.59 -4.03
CA ALA A 63 -2.60 -13.94 -4.36
C ALA A 63 -2.67 -14.87 -3.13
N ALA A 64 -2.20 -14.39 -1.97
CA ALA A 64 -2.27 -15.14 -0.71
C ALA A 64 -3.72 -15.47 -0.29
N SER A 65 -4.70 -14.63 -0.64
CA SER A 65 -6.13 -14.88 -0.35
C SER A 65 -6.74 -16.05 -1.14
N PHE A 66 -6.05 -16.54 -2.18
CA PHE A 66 -6.48 -17.71 -2.95
C PHE A 66 -5.97 -19.04 -2.36
N ILE A 67 -5.02 -18.99 -1.43
CA ILE A 67 -4.54 -20.17 -0.72
C ILE A 67 -5.65 -20.60 0.25
N LYS A 68 -6.19 -21.82 0.04
CA LYS A 68 -7.40 -22.35 0.71
C LYS A 68 -7.42 -22.08 2.22
N GLN A 69 -8.35 -21.23 2.67
CA GLN A 69 -8.72 -21.08 4.07
C GLN A 69 -9.92 -21.99 4.38
N SER A 70 -9.65 -23.20 4.88
CA SER A 70 -10.65 -24.26 5.12
C SER A 70 -11.73 -23.94 6.18
N ALA A 71 -11.70 -22.77 6.83
CA ALA A 71 -12.57 -22.43 7.95
C ALA A 71 -13.16 -20.99 7.90
N ALA A 72 -12.93 -20.23 6.83
CA ALA A 72 -13.39 -18.84 6.74
C ALA A 72 -14.78 -18.73 6.10
N LYS A 73 -15.62 -17.83 6.62
CA LYS A 73 -16.93 -17.51 6.02
C LYS A 73 -16.74 -16.97 4.60
N PRO A 74 -17.51 -17.44 3.60
CA PRO A 74 -17.32 -17.03 2.21
C PRO A 74 -17.44 -15.50 2.03
N PHE A 75 -18.37 -14.85 2.75
CA PHE A 75 -18.53 -13.39 2.70
C PHE A 75 -17.26 -12.62 3.07
N LEU A 76 -16.55 -13.06 4.12
CA LEU A 76 -15.35 -12.38 4.61
C LEU A 76 -14.21 -12.46 3.58
N LEU A 77 -14.08 -13.60 2.89
CA LEU A 77 -13.08 -13.81 1.85
C LEU A 77 -13.33 -12.93 0.63
N TRP A 78 -14.60 -12.76 0.24
CA TRP A 78 -14.98 -11.89 -0.87
C TRP A 78 -14.70 -10.42 -0.56
N THR A 79 -15.04 -9.94 0.65
CA THR A 79 -14.69 -8.59 1.10
C THR A 79 -13.18 -8.36 1.09
N GLU A 80 -12.40 -9.29 1.62
CA GLU A 80 -10.93 -9.19 1.65
C GLU A 80 -10.32 -9.07 0.24
N ARG A 81 -10.79 -9.91 -0.69
CA ARG A 81 -10.36 -9.87 -2.11
C ARG A 81 -10.71 -8.55 -2.78
N LEU A 82 -11.93 -8.05 -2.56
CA LEU A 82 -12.35 -6.75 -3.12
C LEU A 82 -11.50 -5.61 -2.59
N LEU A 83 -11.19 -5.61 -1.29
CA LEU A 83 -10.34 -4.59 -0.68
C LEU A 83 -8.91 -4.62 -1.25
N PHE A 84 -8.29 -5.79 -1.38
CA PHE A 84 -6.96 -5.88 -1.98
C PHE A 84 -6.98 -5.54 -3.48
N ALA A 85 -8.02 -5.95 -4.21
CA ALA A 85 -8.18 -5.57 -5.61
C ALA A 85 -8.33 -4.04 -5.78
N LEU A 86 -9.04 -3.38 -4.87
CA LEU A 86 -9.19 -1.93 -4.86
C LEU A 86 -7.86 -1.23 -4.56
N VAL A 87 -7.07 -1.74 -3.60
CA VAL A 87 -5.71 -1.23 -3.33
C VAL A 87 -4.82 -1.36 -4.56
N VAL A 88 -4.82 -2.52 -5.22
CA VAL A 88 -4.05 -2.73 -6.46
C VAL A 88 -4.51 -1.77 -7.57
N ALA A 89 -5.81 -1.63 -7.78
CA ALA A 89 -6.36 -0.75 -8.81
C ALA A 89 -6.03 0.73 -8.54
N SER A 90 -6.19 1.20 -7.29
CA SER A 90 -5.87 2.58 -6.92
C SER A 90 -4.38 2.89 -7.06
N CYS A 91 -3.50 1.97 -6.64
CA CYS A 91 -2.05 2.12 -6.80
C CYS A 91 -1.57 2.01 -8.25
N ALA A 92 -2.36 1.39 -9.15
CA ALA A 92 -2.03 1.31 -10.58
C ALA A 92 -2.43 2.57 -11.36
N VAL A 93 -3.42 3.32 -10.88
CA VAL A 93 -3.96 4.53 -11.54
C VAL A 93 -3.28 5.81 -11.03
N GLY A 94 -2.79 5.82 -9.78
CA GLY A 94 -2.13 6.97 -9.16
C GLY A 94 -0.63 7.05 -9.39
#